data_AF-A0A0F8Z074-F1
#
_entry.id   AF-A0A0F8Z074-F1
#
_cell.length_a   1.000
_cell.length_b   1.000
_cell.length_c   1.000
_cell.angle_alpha   90.00
_cell.angle_beta   90.00
_cell.angle_gamma   90.00
#
_symmetry.space_group_name_H-M   'P 1'
#
loop_
_entity.id
_entity.type
_entity.pdbx_description
1 polymer ?
#
loop_
_entity_poly.entity_id
_entity_poly.type
_entity_poly.pdbx_seq_one_letter_code
_entity_poly.pdbx_strand_id
1 'polypeptide(L)'
;VKAALTHARAVARNKAGPLAAGARYLVGEAYYRQKNWAVAARELLPFRDHRPLQRVPGVSDRALLRLGAAYAHVGQWEQSRRSYEALVGRFRQSRWVHQGRYGVGQAWQSSKQYDNAVRAYSEVIAGTIAEVAAEAQLQIGLCRLAQKRYDQAVEALLIVPFTYGYPELGARAWCEAAGAYVQMKKPAEAVKLWRRVVKEFPGSGWAATARKRLAEATSAKSSNAAASG
;
A
#
# COMPACT_ATOMS: atom_id res chain seq x y z
N VAL A 1 -20.74 21.10 -9.60
CA VAL A 1 -19.35 20.60 -9.77
C VAL A 1 -18.63 21.21 -10.98
N LYS A 2 -19.21 21.18 -12.20
CA LYS A 2 -18.57 21.68 -13.43
C LYS A 2 -18.18 23.17 -13.37
N ALA A 3 -19.08 24.05 -12.87
CA ALA A 3 -18.82 25.49 -12.75
C ALA A 3 -17.66 25.83 -11.77
N ALA A 4 -17.58 25.14 -10.63
CA ALA A 4 -16.51 25.32 -9.64
C ALA A 4 -15.13 24.89 -10.19
N LEU A 5 -15.08 23.83 -10.99
CA LEU A 5 -13.88 23.40 -11.70
C LEU A 5 -13.45 24.40 -12.78
N THR A 6 -14.40 25.01 -13.49
CA THR A 6 -14.11 26.06 -14.48
C THR A 6 -13.51 27.30 -13.82
N HIS A 7 -14.08 27.74 -12.68
CA HIS A 7 -13.57 28.89 -11.93
C HIS A 7 -12.19 28.60 -11.31
N ALA A 8 -12.00 27.42 -10.70
CA ALA A 8 -10.71 27.02 -10.16
C ALA A 8 -9.62 26.91 -11.26
N ARG A 9 -9.99 26.45 -12.47
CA ARG A 9 -9.09 26.46 -13.63
C ARG A 9 -8.73 27.87 -14.10
N ALA A 10 -9.69 28.79 -14.11
CA ALA A 10 -9.42 30.18 -14.47
C ALA A 10 -8.42 30.81 -13.48
N VAL A 11 -8.58 30.59 -12.17
CA VAL A 11 -7.64 31.05 -11.14
C VAL A 11 -6.27 30.37 -11.29
N ALA A 12 -6.23 29.06 -11.55
CA ALA A 12 -4.98 28.32 -11.77
C ALA A 12 -4.18 28.80 -13.00
N ARG A 13 -4.85 29.40 -13.99
CA ARG A 13 -4.21 29.97 -15.19
C ARG A 13 -3.66 31.38 -14.97
N ASN A 14 -4.13 32.11 -13.95
CA ASN A 14 -4.08 33.57 -13.97
C ASN A 14 -3.20 34.24 -12.90
N LYS A 15 -2.09 33.61 -12.45
CA LYS A 15 -0.85 34.25 -11.90
C LYS A 15 -0.01 33.25 -11.10
N ALA A 16 1.31 33.30 -11.24
CA ALA A 16 2.24 32.52 -10.42
C ALA A 16 2.24 33.03 -8.97
N GLY A 17 1.44 32.40 -8.11
CA GLY A 17 1.39 32.69 -6.67
C GLY A 17 0.79 31.52 -5.89
N PRO A 18 0.93 31.47 -4.56
CA PRO A 18 0.42 30.39 -3.72
C PRO A 18 -1.08 30.08 -3.91
N LEU A 19 -1.89 31.11 -4.23
CA LEU A 19 -3.32 30.95 -4.53
C LEU A 19 -3.57 30.16 -5.82
N ALA A 20 -2.79 30.38 -6.88
CA ALA A 20 -2.92 29.61 -8.11
C ALA A 20 -2.40 28.17 -7.96
N ALA A 21 -1.38 27.96 -7.12
CA ALA A 21 -0.95 26.62 -6.74
C ALA A 21 -2.06 25.88 -5.99
N GLY A 22 -2.66 26.50 -4.97
CA GLY A 22 -3.81 25.93 -4.26
C GLY A 22 -4.96 25.57 -5.19
N ALA A 23 -5.35 26.49 -6.09
CA ALA A 23 -6.40 26.24 -7.08
C ALA A 23 -6.07 25.07 -8.02
N ARG A 24 -4.84 24.99 -8.54
CA ARG A 24 -4.40 23.88 -9.40
C ARG A 24 -4.45 22.55 -8.65
N TYR A 25 -3.99 22.51 -7.41
CA TYR A 25 -4.09 21.31 -6.58
C TYR A 25 -5.55 20.88 -6.41
N LEU A 26 -6.47 21.81 -6.09
CA LEU A 26 -7.90 21.51 -5.94
C LEU A 26 -8.54 20.96 -7.23
N VAL A 27 -8.13 21.48 -8.40
CA VAL A 27 -8.57 20.93 -9.70
C VAL A 27 -8.09 19.48 -9.86
N GLY A 28 -6.80 19.21 -9.59
CA GLY A 28 -6.25 17.87 -9.63
C GLY A 28 -6.93 16.90 -8.66
N GLU A 29 -7.15 17.33 -7.42
CA GLU A 29 -7.87 16.60 -6.38
C GLU A 29 -9.32 16.29 -6.79
N ALA A 30 -10.01 17.25 -7.40
CA ALA A 30 -11.38 17.04 -7.87
C ALA A 30 -11.46 15.98 -8.97
N TYR A 31 -10.51 15.97 -9.92
CA TYR A 31 -10.42 14.93 -10.94
C TYR A 31 -10.04 13.57 -10.36
N TYR A 32 -9.15 13.56 -9.36
CA TYR A 32 -8.80 12.34 -8.64
C TYR A 32 -10.04 11.75 -7.97
N ARG A 33 -10.82 12.52 -7.22
CA ARG A 33 -12.05 12.01 -6.57
C ARG A 33 -13.09 11.49 -7.57
N GLN A 34 -13.12 12.03 -8.79
CA GLN A 34 -13.95 11.56 -9.90
C GLN A 34 -13.40 10.32 -10.61
N LYS A 35 -12.31 9.73 -10.11
CA LYS A 35 -11.59 8.60 -10.72
C LYS A 35 -11.03 8.90 -12.12
N ASN A 36 -10.94 10.18 -12.48
CA ASN A 36 -10.29 10.60 -13.72
C ASN A 36 -8.80 10.82 -13.47
N TRP A 37 -8.11 9.70 -13.21
CA TRP A 37 -6.73 9.65 -12.75
C TRP A 37 -5.75 10.27 -13.75
N ALA A 38 -5.95 10.04 -15.05
CA ALA A 38 -5.11 10.58 -16.11
C ALA A 38 -5.16 12.12 -16.15
N VAL A 39 -6.36 12.70 -16.04
CA VAL A 39 -6.51 14.16 -15.99
C VAL A 39 -5.96 14.71 -14.67
N ALA A 40 -6.20 14.04 -13.54
CA ALA A 40 -5.62 14.43 -12.26
C ALA A 40 -4.09 14.49 -12.32
N ALA A 41 -3.44 13.47 -12.88
CA ALA A 41 -1.99 13.42 -13.06
C ALA A 41 -1.50 14.59 -13.93
N ARG A 42 -2.16 14.88 -15.05
CA ARG A 42 -1.80 16.02 -15.93
C ARG A 42 -1.90 17.36 -15.21
N GLU A 43 -2.95 17.59 -14.41
CA GLU A 43 -3.14 18.85 -13.69
C GLU A 43 -2.10 19.04 -12.57
N LEU A 44 -1.69 17.94 -11.92
CA LEU A 44 -0.76 17.91 -10.80
C LEU A 44 0.72 17.79 -11.22
N LEU A 45 1.02 17.37 -12.45
CA LEU A 45 2.38 17.18 -12.96
C LEU A 45 3.31 18.39 -12.73
N PRO A 46 2.86 19.65 -12.89
CA PRO A 46 3.73 20.80 -12.66
C PRO A 46 4.26 20.93 -11.22
N PHE A 47 3.63 20.33 -10.21
CA PHE A 47 4.19 20.30 -8.85
C PHE A 47 5.46 19.45 -8.74
N ARG A 48 5.68 18.54 -9.69
CA ARG A 48 6.93 17.79 -9.81
C ARG A 48 7.94 18.53 -10.69
N ASP A 49 7.50 19.09 -11.82
CA ASP A 49 8.39 19.44 -12.93
C ASP A 49 8.56 20.95 -13.17
N HIS A 50 7.70 21.81 -12.62
CA HIS A 50 7.75 23.26 -12.83
C HIS A 50 8.23 24.00 -11.58
N ARG A 51 9.44 24.60 -11.64
CA ARG A 51 10.17 25.17 -10.49
C ARG A 51 9.30 26.04 -9.54
N PRO A 52 8.46 26.98 -10.02
CA PRO A 52 7.57 27.77 -9.15
C PRO A 52 6.58 26.94 -8.30
N LEU A 53 6.26 25.72 -8.71
CA LEU A 53 5.30 24.84 -8.03
C LEU A 53 5.96 23.68 -7.26
N GLN A 54 7.28 23.54 -7.32
CA GLN A 54 7.97 22.38 -6.72
C GLN A 54 8.02 22.42 -5.18
N ARG A 55 7.93 23.61 -4.57
CA ARG A 55 8.16 23.82 -3.13
C ARG A 55 7.16 24.79 -2.48
N VAL A 56 5.92 24.84 -2.97
CA VAL A 56 4.87 25.66 -2.38
C VAL A 56 4.48 25.10 -1.01
N PRO A 57 4.70 25.82 0.10
CA PRO A 57 4.42 25.33 1.44
C PRO A 57 2.97 24.90 1.60
N GLY A 58 2.75 23.72 2.18
CA GLY A 58 1.42 23.15 2.44
C GLY A 58 0.62 22.74 1.20
N VAL A 59 1.16 22.89 -0.02
CA VAL A 59 0.45 22.50 -1.26
C VAL A 59 1.21 21.42 -2.03
N SER A 60 2.50 21.63 -2.29
CA SER A 60 3.28 20.77 -3.18
C SER A 60 3.46 19.35 -2.65
N ASP A 61 3.54 19.16 -1.33
CA ASP A 61 3.65 17.84 -0.72
C ASP A 61 2.37 17.00 -0.95
N ARG A 62 1.20 17.58 -0.69
CA ARG A 62 -0.11 16.98 -0.99
C ARG A 62 -0.28 16.72 -2.48
N ALA A 63 0.14 17.66 -3.32
CA ALA A 63 0.05 17.53 -4.77
C ALA A 63 0.93 16.38 -5.29
N LEU A 64 2.15 16.22 -4.77
CA LEU A 64 3.06 15.12 -5.14
C LEU A 64 2.54 13.76 -4.65
N LEU A 65 2.00 13.69 -3.44
CA LEU A 65 1.32 12.49 -2.95
C LEU A 65 0.20 12.09 -3.91
N ARG A 66 -0.64 13.07 -4.28
CA ARG A 66 -1.80 12.81 -5.13
C ARG A 66 -1.42 12.50 -6.57
N LEU A 67 -0.38 13.13 -7.10
CA LEU A 67 0.21 12.82 -8.40
C LEU A 67 0.74 11.38 -8.45
N GLY A 68 1.49 10.97 -7.41
CA GLY A 68 1.98 9.61 -7.28
C GLY A 68 0.84 8.58 -7.29
N ALA A 69 -0.22 8.84 -6.53
CA ALA A 69 -1.40 7.97 -6.48
C ALA A 69 -2.16 7.94 -7.82
N ALA A 70 -2.29 9.10 -8.49
CA ALA A 70 -2.94 9.19 -9.80
C ALA A 70 -2.18 8.35 -10.84
N TYR A 71 -0.85 8.43 -10.86
CA TYR A 71 -0.02 7.60 -11.74
C TYR A 71 -0.11 6.11 -11.42
N ALA A 72 -0.16 5.73 -10.13
CA ALA A 72 -0.36 4.35 -9.72
C ALA A 72 -1.70 3.79 -10.24
N HIS A 73 -2.79 4.55 -10.14
CA HIS A 73 -4.10 4.12 -10.63
C HIS A 73 -4.16 3.89 -12.15
N VAL A 74 -3.29 4.54 -12.94
CA VAL A 74 -3.18 4.30 -14.39
C VAL A 74 -2.05 3.34 -14.77
N GLY A 75 -1.44 2.66 -13.79
CA GLY A 75 -0.37 1.70 -14.02
C GLY A 75 0.98 2.31 -14.44
N GLN A 76 1.13 3.64 -14.36
CA GLN A 76 2.40 4.32 -14.66
C GLN A 76 3.31 4.33 -13.43
N TRP A 77 3.78 3.13 -13.04
CA TRP A 77 4.52 2.90 -11.80
C TRP A 77 5.83 3.71 -11.71
N GLU A 78 6.51 3.91 -12.83
CA GLU A 78 7.76 4.68 -12.85
C GLU A 78 7.52 6.18 -12.58
N GLN A 79 6.46 6.76 -13.15
CA GLN A 79 6.05 8.15 -12.88
C GLN A 79 5.47 8.31 -11.47
N SER A 80 4.75 7.29 -10.99
CA SER A 80 4.27 7.20 -9.61
C SER A 80 5.44 7.27 -8.62
N ARG A 81 6.44 6.40 -8.80
CA ARG A 81 7.67 6.37 -8.01
C ARG A 81 8.37 7.73 -7.98
N ARG A 82 8.65 8.33 -9.15
CA ARG A 82 9.32 9.64 -9.23
C ARG A 82 8.57 10.73 -8.45
N SER A 83 7.24 10.69 -8.45
CA SER A 83 6.40 11.66 -7.74
C SER A 83 6.48 11.48 -6.22
N TYR A 84 6.45 10.23 -5.75
CA TYR A 84 6.64 9.92 -4.33
C TYR A 84 8.08 10.17 -3.85
N GLU A 85 9.10 9.86 -4.65
CA GLU A 85 10.50 10.20 -4.36
C GLU A 85 10.69 11.71 -4.27
N ALA A 86 10.05 12.50 -5.14
CA ALA A 86 10.04 13.94 -5.05
C ALA A 86 9.38 14.43 -3.74
N LEU A 87 8.30 13.81 -3.29
CA LEU A 87 7.67 14.11 -2.00
C LEU A 87 8.65 13.85 -0.85
N VAL A 88 9.20 12.63 -0.77
CA VAL A 88 10.10 12.20 0.32
C VAL A 88 11.40 13.03 0.33
N GLY A 89 11.95 13.33 -0.85
CA GLY A 89 13.18 14.10 -0.97
C GLY A 89 13.04 15.59 -0.68
N ARG A 90 11.92 16.21 -1.09
CA ARG A 90 11.70 17.66 -0.95
C ARG A 90 11.02 18.04 0.36
N PHE A 91 10.22 17.15 0.95
CA PHE A 91 9.40 17.44 2.14
C PHE A 91 9.58 16.37 3.22
N ARG A 92 10.81 16.23 3.72
CA ARG A 92 11.19 15.21 4.71
C ARG A 92 10.39 15.28 6.03
N GLN A 93 9.88 16.46 6.37
CA GLN A 93 9.05 16.71 7.58
C GLN A 93 7.55 16.71 7.28
N SER A 94 7.13 16.44 6.04
CA SER A 94 5.70 16.39 5.73
C SER A 94 5.04 15.22 6.45
N ARG A 95 3.82 15.44 6.95
CA ARG A 95 2.96 14.37 7.47
C ARG A 95 2.69 13.23 6.47
N TRP A 96 2.94 13.48 5.18
CA TRP A 96 2.76 12.52 4.09
C TRP A 96 4.01 11.72 3.77
N VAL A 97 5.15 11.95 4.44
CA VAL A 97 6.43 11.33 4.09
C VAL A 97 6.38 9.80 4.16
N HIS A 98 5.73 9.23 5.19
CA HIS A 98 5.57 7.78 5.32
C HIS A 98 4.65 7.20 4.24
N GLN A 99 3.56 7.90 3.91
CA GLN A 99 2.70 7.52 2.78
C GLN A 99 3.44 7.59 1.44
N GLY A 100 4.30 8.60 1.26
CA GLY A 100 5.17 8.71 0.10
C GLY A 100 6.14 7.53 -0.01
N ARG A 101 6.85 7.19 1.08
CA ARG A 101 7.75 6.02 1.12
C ARG A 101 7.00 4.71 0.83
N TYR A 102 5.81 4.54 1.40
CA TYR A 102 4.95 3.41 1.08
C TYR A 102 4.60 3.37 -0.41
N GLY A 103 4.23 4.51 -1.00
CA GLY A 103 3.99 4.62 -2.44
C GLY A 103 5.21 4.29 -3.32
N VAL A 104 6.43 4.64 -2.88
CA VAL A 104 7.68 4.19 -3.52
C VAL A 104 7.79 2.66 -3.48
N GLY A 105 7.53 2.05 -2.33
CA GLY A 105 7.50 0.59 -2.18
C GLY A 105 6.48 -0.07 -3.12
N GLN A 106 5.27 0.47 -3.20
CA GLN A 106 4.22 -0.04 -4.09
C GLN A 106 4.62 0.02 -5.56
N ALA A 107 5.28 1.10 -5.98
CA ALA A 107 5.74 1.24 -7.36
C ALA A 107 6.85 0.23 -7.70
N TRP A 108 7.79 -0.01 -6.78
CA TRP A 108 8.81 -1.04 -6.95
C TRP A 108 8.22 -2.45 -6.98
N GLN A 109 7.29 -2.74 -6.08
CA GLN A 109 6.60 -4.03 -6.00
C GLN A 109 5.82 -4.31 -7.29
N SER A 110 5.11 -3.31 -7.82
CA SER A 110 4.36 -3.42 -9.08
C SER A 110 5.28 -3.63 -10.29
N SER A 111 6.52 -3.16 -10.20
CA SER A 111 7.59 -3.41 -11.18
C SER A 111 8.34 -4.72 -10.92
N LYS A 112 7.86 -5.58 -10.01
CA LYS A 112 8.49 -6.84 -9.56
C LYS A 112 9.90 -6.69 -8.98
N GLN A 113 10.29 -5.47 -8.61
CA GLN A 113 11.56 -5.19 -7.95
C GLN A 113 11.40 -5.32 -6.43
N TYR A 114 11.17 -6.56 -5.99
CA TYR A 114 10.75 -6.86 -4.63
C TYR A 114 11.78 -6.46 -3.56
N ASP A 115 13.08 -6.59 -3.81
CA ASP A 115 14.10 -6.16 -2.83
C ASP A 115 14.11 -4.63 -2.65
N ASN A 116 13.91 -3.87 -3.74
CA ASN A 116 13.75 -2.41 -3.68
C ASN A 116 12.46 -2.01 -2.96
N ALA A 117 11.37 -2.76 -3.19
CA ALA A 117 10.10 -2.55 -2.49
C ALA A 117 10.25 -2.79 -0.98
N VAL A 118 10.88 -3.90 -0.59
CA VAL A 118 11.14 -4.21 0.82
C VAL A 118 11.95 -3.12 1.48
N ARG A 119 13.03 -2.62 0.86
CA ARG A 119 13.81 -1.51 1.40
C ARG A 119 12.96 -0.26 1.65
N ALA A 120 12.12 0.13 0.69
CA ALA A 120 11.25 1.30 0.83
C ALA A 120 10.20 1.10 1.94
N TYR A 121 9.59 -0.09 2.05
CA TYR A 121 8.66 -0.41 3.13
C TYR A 121 9.35 -0.49 4.50
N SER A 122 10.60 -0.96 4.56
CA SER A 122 11.41 -0.99 5.79
C SER A 122 11.66 0.41 6.34
N GLU A 123 11.84 1.42 5.47
CA GLU A 123 11.93 2.82 5.91
C GLU A 123 10.61 3.35 6.49
N VAL A 124 9.46 2.79 6.09
CA VAL A 124 8.15 3.17 6.65
C VAL A 124 8.05 2.65 8.09
N ILE A 125 8.28 1.35 8.30
CA ILE A 125 8.14 0.71 9.62
C ILE A 125 9.18 1.22 10.63
N ALA A 126 10.36 1.65 10.16
CA ALA A 126 11.38 2.28 11.01
C ALA A 126 11.00 3.70 11.44
N GLY A 127 10.11 4.37 10.68
CA GLY A 127 9.78 5.77 10.88
C GLY A 127 8.44 6.02 11.57
N THR A 128 7.53 5.04 11.63
CA THR A 128 6.21 5.20 12.26
C THR A 128 5.61 3.84 12.64
N ILE A 129 4.65 3.86 13.57
CA ILE A 129 3.83 2.70 13.96
C ILE A 129 2.35 2.85 13.54
N ALA A 130 2.02 3.89 12.77
CA ALA A 130 0.67 4.12 12.26
C ALA A 130 0.24 3.05 11.24
N GLU A 131 -1.01 3.10 10.79
CA GLU A 131 -1.61 2.14 9.84
C GLU A 131 -0.74 1.88 8.60
N VAL A 132 -0.13 2.93 8.03
CA VAL A 132 0.77 2.79 6.88
C VAL A 132 2.00 1.90 7.16
N ALA A 133 2.47 1.83 8.41
CA ALA A 133 3.52 0.90 8.80
C ALA A 133 3.02 -0.53 8.93
N ALA A 134 1.80 -0.74 9.44
CA ALA A 134 1.18 -2.07 9.45
C ALA A 134 0.97 -2.59 8.02
N GLU A 135 0.50 -1.73 7.11
CA GLU A 135 0.42 -2.05 5.68
C GLU A 135 1.80 -2.34 5.09
N ALA A 136 2.81 -1.52 5.37
CA ALA A 136 4.18 -1.72 4.87
C ALA A 136 4.76 -3.06 5.35
N GLN A 137 4.58 -3.40 6.62
CA GLN A 137 5.02 -4.68 7.19
C GLN A 137 4.36 -5.87 6.49
N LEU A 138 3.05 -5.80 6.27
CA LEU A 138 2.33 -6.79 5.47
C LEU A 138 2.91 -6.88 4.05
N GLN A 139 3.14 -5.76 3.38
CA GLN A 139 3.70 -5.75 2.01
C GLN A 139 5.12 -6.30 1.93
N ILE A 140 5.95 -6.14 2.97
CA ILE A 140 7.27 -6.80 3.05
C ILE A 140 7.09 -8.32 2.96
N GLY A 141 6.19 -8.88 3.78
CA GLY A 141 5.85 -10.29 3.76
C GLY A 141 5.34 -10.77 2.39
N LEU A 142 4.44 -10.01 1.77
CA LEU A 142 3.91 -10.31 0.44
C LEU A 142 4.98 -10.24 -0.66
N CYS A 143 5.93 -9.31 -0.56
CA CYS A 143 7.08 -9.26 -1.48
C CYS A 143 7.96 -10.50 -1.34
N ARG A 144 8.22 -10.97 -0.11
CA ARG A 144 8.98 -12.21 0.14
C ARG A 144 8.24 -13.44 -0.36
N LEU A 145 6.91 -13.50 -0.22
CA LEU A 145 6.06 -14.54 -0.81
C LEU A 145 6.20 -14.57 -2.33
N ALA A 146 6.13 -13.41 -2.99
CA ALA A 146 6.28 -13.32 -4.44
C ALA A 146 7.66 -13.80 -4.93
N GLN A 147 8.69 -13.65 -4.10
CA GLN A 147 10.05 -14.17 -4.35
C GLN A 147 10.21 -15.66 -3.96
N LYS A 148 9.15 -16.33 -3.47
CA LYS A 148 9.20 -17.70 -2.91
C LYS A 148 10.16 -17.85 -1.72
N ARG A 149 10.51 -16.74 -1.06
CA ARG A 149 11.32 -16.73 0.18
C ARG A 149 10.37 -16.92 1.37
N TYR A 150 9.84 -18.14 1.51
CA TYR A 150 8.74 -18.43 2.42
C TYR A 150 9.09 -18.22 3.90
N ASP A 151 10.30 -18.59 4.33
CA ASP A 151 10.75 -18.35 5.72
C ASP A 151 10.73 -16.85 6.06
N GLN A 152 11.36 -16.02 5.21
CA GLN A 152 11.39 -14.57 5.37
C GLN A 152 10.00 -13.93 5.29
N ALA A 153 9.10 -14.51 4.48
CA ALA A 153 7.73 -14.05 4.41
C ALA A 153 6.99 -14.29 5.73
N VAL A 154 7.09 -15.49 6.28
CA VAL A 154 6.47 -15.83 7.56
C VAL A 154 6.98 -14.90 8.66
N GLU A 155 8.29 -14.70 8.77
CA GLU A 155 8.89 -13.78 9.75
C GLU A 155 8.27 -12.38 9.67
N ALA A 156 8.20 -11.81 8.47
CA ALA A 156 7.64 -10.47 8.27
C ALA A 156 6.13 -10.41 8.57
N LEU A 157 5.37 -11.42 8.16
CA LEU A 157 3.91 -11.45 8.30
C LEU A 157 3.47 -11.68 9.74
N LEU A 158 4.19 -12.50 10.51
CA LEU A 158 3.83 -12.78 11.90
C LEU A 158 3.92 -11.54 12.79
N ILE A 159 4.78 -10.57 12.45
CA ILE A 159 4.93 -9.31 13.20
C ILE A 159 3.63 -8.49 13.20
N VAL A 160 2.86 -8.49 12.11
CA VAL A 160 1.75 -7.56 11.89
C VAL A 160 0.72 -7.56 13.04
N PRO A 161 0.09 -8.69 13.41
CA PRO A 161 -0.91 -8.72 14.49
C PRO A 161 -0.34 -8.54 15.90
N PHE A 162 0.97 -8.73 16.11
CA PHE A 162 1.59 -8.53 17.42
C PHE A 162 2.02 -7.08 17.66
N THR A 163 2.43 -6.37 16.61
CA THR A 163 2.95 -5.01 16.73
C THR A 163 1.88 -3.96 16.48
N TYR A 164 0.87 -4.24 15.66
CA TYR A 164 -0.10 -3.23 15.23
C TYR A 164 -1.54 -3.58 15.61
N GLY A 165 -2.26 -2.60 16.13
CA GLY A 165 -3.67 -2.72 16.52
C GLY A 165 -4.66 -2.64 15.36
N TYR A 166 -4.37 -3.29 14.23
CA TYR A 166 -5.25 -3.31 13.03
C TYR A 166 -5.72 -4.74 12.73
N PRO A 167 -6.87 -5.18 13.29
CA PRO A 167 -7.32 -6.58 13.24
C PRO A 167 -7.42 -7.16 11.82
N GLU A 168 -7.92 -6.40 10.85
CA GLU A 168 -8.04 -6.88 9.46
C GLU A 168 -6.68 -7.14 8.81
N LEU A 169 -5.69 -6.26 9.05
CA LEU A 169 -4.33 -6.45 8.54
C LEU A 169 -3.64 -7.61 9.25
N GLY A 170 -3.85 -7.76 10.56
CA GLY A 170 -3.34 -8.88 11.35
C GLY A 170 -3.88 -10.23 10.88
N ALA A 171 -5.20 -10.32 10.70
CA ALA A 171 -5.89 -11.50 10.20
C ALA A 171 -5.41 -11.89 8.80
N ARG A 172 -5.27 -10.89 7.91
CA ARG A 172 -4.67 -11.08 6.59
C ARG A 172 -3.26 -11.65 6.68
N ALA A 173 -2.39 -11.02 7.47
CA ALA A 173 -0.99 -11.40 7.55
C ALA A 173 -0.82 -12.85 8.04
N TRP A 174 -1.57 -13.27 9.05
CA TRP A 174 -1.56 -14.65 9.51
C TRP A 174 -2.12 -15.65 8.48
N CYS A 175 -3.15 -15.29 7.73
CA CYS A 175 -3.63 -16.13 6.63
C CYS A 175 -2.59 -16.30 5.52
N GLU A 176 -1.89 -15.23 5.15
CA GLU A 176 -0.81 -15.28 4.16
C GLU A 176 0.39 -16.10 4.68
N ALA A 177 0.75 -15.95 5.96
CA ALA A 177 1.80 -16.75 6.60
C ALA A 177 1.44 -18.23 6.66
N ALA A 178 0.17 -18.56 6.93
CA ALA A 178 -0.33 -19.92 6.85
C ALA A 178 -0.20 -20.48 5.42
N GLY A 179 -0.52 -19.68 4.41
CA GLY A 179 -0.28 -20.02 3.01
C GLY A 179 1.20 -20.31 2.72
N ALA A 180 2.11 -19.50 3.24
CA ALA A 180 3.56 -19.73 3.14
C ALA A 180 3.97 -21.08 3.77
N TYR A 181 3.47 -21.40 4.96
CA TYR A 181 3.75 -22.68 5.61
C TYR A 181 3.26 -23.89 4.80
N VAL A 182 2.13 -23.78 4.10
CA VAL A 182 1.67 -24.83 3.18
C VAL A 182 2.69 -25.04 2.05
N GLN A 183 3.20 -23.96 1.45
CA GLN A 183 4.23 -24.05 0.40
C GLN A 183 5.53 -24.68 0.90
N MET A 184 5.84 -24.48 2.19
CA MET A 184 6.99 -25.11 2.86
C MET A 184 6.75 -26.56 3.30
N LYS A 185 5.61 -27.17 2.93
CA LYS A 185 5.21 -28.53 3.37
C LYS A 185 5.09 -28.64 4.90
N LYS A 186 4.72 -27.55 5.58
CA LYS A 186 4.45 -27.48 7.03
C LYS A 186 2.96 -27.22 7.33
N PRO A 187 2.03 -28.10 6.90
CA PRO A 187 0.59 -27.85 7.03
C PRO A 187 0.11 -27.78 8.49
N ALA A 188 0.82 -28.40 9.45
CA ALA A 188 0.49 -28.30 10.86
C ALA A 188 0.60 -26.86 11.38
N GLU A 189 1.63 -26.11 10.96
CA GLU A 189 1.80 -24.71 11.34
C GLU A 189 0.75 -23.81 10.68
N ALA A 190 0.40 -24.08 9.42
CA ALA A 190 -0.68 -23.38 8.74
C ALA A 190 -2.02 -23.53 9.48
N VAL A 191 -2.36 -24.75 9.91
CA VAL A 191 -3.58 -25.04 10.69
C VAL A 191 -3.59 -24.30 12.02
N LYS A 192 -2.45 -24.21 12.72
CA LYS A 192 -2.36 -23.41 13.96
C LYS A 192 -2.71 -21.94 13.70
N LEU A 193 -2.13 -21.34 12.66
CA LEU A 193 -2.40 -19.94 12.31
C LEU A 193 -3.86 -19.71 11.90
N TRP A 194 -4.44 -20.54 11.04
CA TRP A 194 -5.85 -20.39 10.66
C TRP A 194 -6.78 -20.50 11.87
N ARG A 195 -6.51 -21.42 12.82
CA ARG A 195 -7.28 -21.50 14.07
C ARG A 195 -7.18 -20.22 14.88
N ARG A 196 -5.99 -19.62 14.98
CA ARG A 196 -5.82 -18.32 15.64
C ARG A 196 -6.59 -17.23 14.94
N VAL A 197 -6.57 -17.15 13.61
CA VAL A 197 -7.36 -16.16 12.86
C VAL A 197 -8.86 -16.28 13.17
N VAL A 198 -9.40 -17.50 13.18
CA VAL A 198 -10.83 -17.73 13.50
C VAL A 198 -11.16 -17.34 14.94
N LYS A 199 -10.24 -17.60 15.88
CA LYS A 199 -10.44 -17.31 17.32
C LYS A 199 -10.27 -15.83 17.65
N GLU A 200 -9.20 -15.22 17.17
CA GLU A 200 -8.75 -13.88 17.57
C GLU A 200 -9.34 -12.78 16.67
N PHE A 201 -9.75 -13.11 15.44
CA PHE A 201 -10.35 -12.17 14.48
C PHE A 201 -11.69 -12.66 13.90
N PRO A 202 -12.67 -13.08 14.73
CA PRO A 202 -13.87 -13.77 14.26
C PRO A 202 -14.75 -12.96 13.28
N GLY A 203 -14.73 -11.62 13.40
CA GLY A 203 -15.46 -10.70 12.53
C GLY A 203 -14.71 -10.31 11.25
N SER A 204 -13.45 -10.73 11.08
CA SER A 204 -12.66 -10.37 9.90
C SER A 204 -13.10 -11.13 8.64
N GLY A 205 -12.95 -10.50 7.48
CA GLY A 205 -13.15 -11.20 6.20
C GLY A 205 -12.24 -12.42 6.05
N TRP A 206 -11.07 -12.38 6.69
CA TRP A 206 -10.07 -13.44 6.68
C TRP A 206 -10.41 -14.63 7.57
N ALA A 207 -11.30 -14.48 8.57
CA ALA A 207 -11.79 -15.61 9.35
C ALA A 207 -12.61 -16.60 8.51
N ALA A 208 -13.39 -16.11 7.54
CA ALA A 208 -14.10 -16.99 6.61
C ALA A 208 -13.12 -17.80 5.74
N THR A 209 -12.08 -17.14 5.21
CA THR A 209 -11.01 -17.81 4.46
C THR A 209 -10.29 -18.85 5.33
N ALA A 210 -9.95 -18.51 6.56
CA ALA A 210 -9.29 -19.42 7.50
C ALA A 210 -10.16 -20.66 7.81
N ARG A 211 -11.48 -20.48 8.05
CA ARG A 211 -12.42 -21.60 8.24
C ARG A 211 -12.44 -22.55 7.03
N LYS A 212 -12.52 -22.00 5.83
CA LYS A 212 -12.50 -22.80 4.59
C LYS A 212 -11.21 -23.62 4.48
N ARG A 213 -10.05 -22.98 4.70
CA ARG A 213 -8.74 -23.64 4.65
C ARG A 213 -8.57 -24.73 5.71
N LEU A 214 -9.14 -24.53 6.91
CA LEU A 214 -9.14 -25.55 7.96
C LEU A 214 -9.95 -26.78 7.55
N ALA A 215 -11.13 -26.60 6.98
CA ALA A 215 -11.97 -27.71 6.52
C ALA A 215 -11.27 -28.54 5.43
N GLU A 216 -10.63 -27.87 4.45
CA GLU A 216 -9.82 -28.51 3.40
C GLU A 216 -8.65 -29.33 3.99
N ALA A 217 -7.97 -28.79 5.01
CA ALA A 217 -6.85 -29.49 5.64
C ALA A 217 -7.29 -30.72 6.46
N THR A 218 -8.49 -30.71 7.03
CA THR A 218 -9.04 -31.85 7.78
C THR A 218 -9.54 -32.96 6.87
N SER A 219 -10.20 -32.63 5.76
CA SER A 219 -10.71 -33.63 4.82
C SER A 219 -9.60 -34.39 4.11
N ALA A 220 -8.49 -33.72 3.77
CA ALA A 220 -7.31 -34.36 3.20
C ALA A 220 -6.64 -35.37 4.17
N LYS A 221 -6.74 -35.15 5.48
CA LYS A 221 -6.23 -36.12 6.47
C LYS A 221 -7.13 -37.35 6.60
N SER A 222 -8.45 -37.17 6.58
CA SER A 222 -9.39 -38.30 6.67
C SER A 222 -9.34 -39.20 5.43
N SER A 223 -9.15 -38.63 4.23
CA SER A 223 -9.03 -39.43 3.00
C SER A 223 -7.75 -40.27 2.96
N ASN A 224 -6.63 -39.71 3.45
CA ASN A 224 -5.36 -40.45 3.49
C ASN A 224 -5.37 -41.57 4.52
N ALA A 225 -6.09 -41.41 5.64
CA ALA A 225 -6.20 -42.46 6.66
C ALA A 225 -7.06 -43.64 6.20
N ALA A 226 -8.09 -43.40 5.38
CA ALA A 226 -8.98 -44.43 4.84
C ALA A 226 -8.37 -45.24 3.67
N ALA A 227 -7.34 -44.71 3.00
CA ALA A 227 -6.66 -45.40 1.89
C ALA A 227 -5.47 -46.28 2.35
N SER A 228 -5.10 -46.20 3.63
CA SER A 228 -3.94 -46.90 4.21
C SER A 228 -4.33 -48.02 5.20
N GLY A 229 -5.62 -48.34 5.33
CA GLY A 229 -6.14 -49.45 6.14
C GLY A 229 -6.86 -50.45 5.27
#